data_AF-A0AAD9F7Q7-F1
#
_entry.id   AF-A0AAD9F7Q7-F1
#
_cell.length_a   1.000
_cell.length_b   1.000
_cell.length_c   1.000
_cell.angle_alpha   90.00
_cell.angle_beta   90.00
_cell.angle_gamma   90.00
#
_symmetry.space_group_name_H-M   'P 1'
#
loop_
_entity.id
_entity.type
_entity.pdbx_description
1 polymer ?
#
loop_
_entity_poly.entity_id
_entity_poly.type
_entity_poly.pdbx_seq_one_letter_code
_entity_poly.pdbx_strand_id
1 'polypeptide(L)'
;MATRWGICSTGRISHDFTVALKTPPHEDHQVVAVAARKLEDAQEFATKHSISRVFLSYELMARDPDIDVVYIGVYHPYLLMLFTNAKKNVLCEKPLAMNTKEVKEILSSAKRNDVFLMEISVGVMRMKDGFLRPVRGTLLPLDVEPQWSCQELLAAAIKKQKAFNQVLEDGAHVLLYPDATEITNIPGTDIPFTVQMYKKASGGKPYQQIKLYICTVEDFENSCKCF
;
A
#
# COMPACT_ATOMS: atom_id res chain seq x y z
N MET A 1 17.65 10.47 -4.36
CA MET A 1 18.44 9.85 -3.27
C MET A 1 17.84 8.49 -3.01
N ALA A 2 18.67 7.48 -2.75
CA ALA A 2 18.18 6.14 -2.46
C ALA A 2 17.33 6.13 -1.18
N THR A 3 16.25 5.37 -1.19
CA THR A 3 15.44 5.11 0.01
C THR A 3 16.23 4.21 0.95
N ARG A 4 16.45 4.67 2.19
CA ARG A 4 17.25 3.95 3.20
C ARG A 4 16.35 3.13 4.11
N TRP A 5 16.52 1.81 4.05
CA TRP A 5 15.70 0.82 4.72
C TRP A 5 16.34 0.33 6.01
N GLY A 6 15.53 0.27 7.05
CA GLY A 6 15.80 -0.43 8.28
C GLY A 6 14.99 -1.73 8.38
N ILE A 7 15.61 -2.84 8.77
CA ILE A 7 14.94 -4.13 8.94
C ILE A 7 14.70 -4.44 10.42
N CYS A 8 13.45 -4.67 10.79
CA CYS A 8 13.04 -5.12 12.11
C CYS A 8 12.65 -6.60 12.07
N SER A 9 13.43 -7.42 12.79
CA SER A 9 13.46 -8.89 12.80
C SER A 9 14.34 -9.53 11.72
N THR A 10 14.86 -10.70 12.04
CA THR A 10 15.85 -11.45 11.25
C THR A 10 15.30 -12.80 10.78
N GLY A 11 13.97 -12.92 10.75
CA GLY A 11 13.29 -14.14 10.31
C GLY A 11 13.38 -14.36 8.79
N ARG A 12 12.85 -15.50 8.34
CA ARG A 12 12.87 -15.89 6.92
C ARG A 12 12.24 -14.84 6.00
N ILE A 13 11.13 -14.23 6.40
CA ILE A 13 10.47 -13.22 5.55
C ILE A 13 11.31 -11.94 5.44
N SER A 14 12.01 -11.53 6.51
CA SER A 14 12.96 -10.41 6.45
C SER A 14 14.16 -10.72 5.56
N HIS A 15 14.63 -11.96 5.58
CA HIS A 15 15.66 -12.43 4.65
C HIS A 15 15.19 -12.28 3.20
N ASP A 16 14.01 -12.82 2.87
CA ASP A 16 13.45 -12.79 1.52
C ASP A 16 13.22 -11.34 1.05
N PHE A 17 12.68 -10.47 1.92
CA PHE A 17 12.51 -9.05 1.63
C PHE A 17 13.85 -8.33 1.39
N THR A 18 14.86 -8.61 2.21
CA THR A 18 16.20 -8.01 2.05
C THR A 18 16.87 -8.49 0.76
N VAL A 19 16.64 -9.73 0.33
CA VAL A 19 17.08 -10.23 -0.98
C VAL A 19 16.35 -9.52 -2.10
N ALA A 20 15.03 -9.38 -2.01
CA ALA A 20 14.23 -8.67 -3.01
C ALA A 20 14.67 -7.21 -3.18
N LEU A 21 14.98 -6.49 -2.09
CA LEU A 21 15.49 -5.12 -2.14
C LEU A 21 16.85 -4.97 -2.82
N LYS A 22 17.59 -6.06 -3.06
CA LYS A 22 18.84 -6.03 -3.84
C LYS A 22 18.62 -6.13 -5.35
N THR A 23 17.40 -6.43 -5.81
CA THR A 23 17.07 -6.50 -7.24
C THR A 23 16.93 -5.14 -7.94
N PRO A 24 16.30 -4.11 -7.36
CA PRO A 24 16.33 -2.77 -7.95
C PRO A 24 17.74 -2.13 -7.87
N PRO A 25 18.02 -1.08 -8.66
CA PRO A 25 19.26 -0.34 -8.58
C PRO A 25 19.58 0.16 -7.16
N HIS A 26 20.86 0.10 -6.79
CA HIS A 26 21.34 0.54 -5.47
C HIS A 26 21.15 2.05 -5.22
N GLU A 27 20.97 2.83 -6.29
CA GLU A 27 20.64 4.26 -6.24
C GLU A 27 19.18 4.53 -5.85
N ASP A 28 18.32 3.52 -5.90
CA ASP A 28 16.90 3.61 -5.54
C ASP A 28 16.61 3.08 -4.13
N HIS A 29 17.24 1.96 -3.74
CA HIS A 29 16.99 1.28 -2.46
C HIS A 29 18.28 0.78 -1.80
N GLN A 30 18.43 1.07 -0.50
CA GLN A 30 19.58 0.61 0.30
C GLN A 30 19.14 0.08 1.65
N VAL A 31 19.59 -1.12 2.01
CA VAL A 31 19.35 -1.67 3.36
C VAL A 31 20.52 -1.27 4.25
N VAL A 32 20.27 -0.33 5.15
CA VAL A 32 21.32 0.37 5.90
C VAL A 32 21.39 -0.02 7.38
N ALA A 33 20.33 -0.63 7.91
CA ALA A 33 20.21 -0.93 9.34
C ALA A 33 19.40 -2.20 9.60
N VAL A 34 19.74 -2.92 10.67
CA VAL A 34 18.95 -4.04 11.18
C VAL A 34 18.88 -4.02 12.71
N ALA A 35 17.72 -4.40 13.25
CA ALA A 35 17.51 -4.67 14.67
C ALA A 35 16.73 -5.97 14.86
N ALA A 36 17.04 -6.69 15.94
CA ALA A 36 16.32 -7.89 16.34
C ALA A 36 16.21 -7.97 17.87
N ARG A 37 15.45 -8.95 18.37
CA ARG A 37 15.32 -9.19 19.82
C ARG A 37 16.62 -9.65 20.47
N LYS A 38 17.42 -10.43 19.72
CA LYS A 38 18.75 -10.90 20.13
C LYS A 38 19.78 -10.20 19.25
N LEU A 39 20.83 -9.68 19.87
CA LEU A 39 21.86 -8.95 19.17
C LEU A 39 22.63 -9.87 18.20
N GLU A 40 22.86 -11.10 18.62
CA GLU A 40 23.59 -12.11 17.86
C GLU A 40 22.88 -12.38 16.53
N ASP A 41 21.56 -12.57 16.55
CA ASP A 41 20.75 -12.77 15.35
C ASP A 41 20.85 -11.56 14.40
N ALA A 42 20.89 -10.33 14.94
CA ALA A 42 21.01 -9.11 14.14
C ALA A 42 22.40 -8.97 13.50
N GLN A 43 23.46 -9.37 14.22
CA GLN A 43 24.84 -9.38 13.71
C GLN A 43 25.03 -10.43 12.60
N GLU A 44 24.50 -11.63 12.80
CA GLU A 44 24.51 -12.68 11.78
C GLU A 44 23.76 -12.23 10.52
N PHE A 45 22.58 -11.64 10.69
CA PHE A 45 21.79 -11.13 9.57
C PHE A 45 22.51 -9.99 8.84
N ALA A 46 23.10 -9.05 9.57
CA ALA A 46 23.88 -7.95 8.98
C ALA A 46 25.07 -8.47 8.18
N THR A 47 25.79 -9.46 8.71
CA THR A 47 26.91 -10.13 8.01
C THR A 47 26.42 -10.78 6.72
N LYS A 48 25.34 -11.58 6.80
CA LYS A 48 24.75 -12.28 5.66
C LYS A 48 24.30 -11.33 4.54
N HIS A 49 23.80 -10.16 4.89
CA HIS A 49 23.24 -9.22 3.94
C HIS A 49 24.13 -8.02 3.62
N SER A 50 25.31 -7.92 4.23
CA SER A 50 26.24 -6.79 4.11
C SER A 50 25.62 -5.45 4.57
N ILE A 51 24.90 -5.48 5.70
CA ILE A 51 24.24 -4.31 6.28
C ILE A 51 25.23 -3.58 7.20
N SER A 52 25.40 -2.29 6.97
CA SER A 52 26.43 -1.49 7.66
C SER A 52 26.18 -1.24 9.15
N ARG A 53 24.92 -1.25 9.61
CA ARG A 53 24.56 -0.89 11.00
C ARG A 53 23.69 -1.94 11.67
N VAL A 54 24.06 -2.29 12.89
CA VAL A 54 23.30 -3.18 13.78
C VAL A 54 22.89 -2.39 15.02
N PHE A 55 21.60 -2.39 15.33
CA PHE A 55 21.06 -1.70 16.50
C PHE A 55 20.79 -2.66 17.65
N LEU A 56 21.17 -2.23 18.86
CA LEU A 56 20.94 -2.95 20.12
C LEU A 56 19.47 -2.90 20.57
N SER A 57 18.71 -1.92 20.06
CA SER A 57 17.29 -1.77 20.37
C SER A 57 16.55 -1.06 19.24
N TYR A 58 15.25 -1.30 19.16
CA TYR A 58 14.39 -0.66 18.15
C TYR A 58 14.26 0.86 18.40
N GLU A 59 14.37 1.30 19.66
CA GLU A 59 14.29 2.71 20.05
C GLU A 59 15.50 3.50 19.54
N LEU A 60 16.70 2.90 19.57
CA LEU A 60 17.89 3.51 19.00
C LEU A 60 17.77 3.62 17.47
N MET A 61 17.28 2.56 16.84
CA MET A 61 17.03 2.53 15.41
C MET A 61 15.97 3.58 15.00
N ALA A 62 14.91 3.76 15.78
CA ALA A 62 13.85 4.72 15.48
C ALA A 62 14.34 6.18 15.48
N ARG A 63 15.41 6.48 16.25
CA ARG A 63 16.01 7.83 16.36
C ARG A 63 17.02 8.14 15.26
N ASP A 64 17.44 7.15 14.48
CA ASP A 64 18.45 7.33 13.45
C ASP A 64 17.91 8.17 12.29
N PRO A 65 18.44 9.39 12.01
CA PRO A 65 17.96 10.23 10.91
C PRO A 65 18.26 9.63 9.53
N ASP A 66 19.14 8.64 9.43
CA ASP A 66 19.55 8.03 8.17
C ASP A 66 18.75 6.78 7.79
N ILE A 67 17.58 6.60 8.42
CA ILE A 67 16.60 5.57 8.07
C ILE A 67 15.33 6.29 7.61
N ASP A 68 14.90 6.02 6.38
CA ASP A 68 13.72 6.65 5.78
C ASP A 68 12.47 5.78 6.00
N VAL A 69 12.64 4.46 5.83
CA VAL A 69 11.56 3.46 5.92
C VAL A 69 12.02 2.28 6.77
N VAL A 70 11.11 1.73 7.57
CA VAL A 70 11.34 0.52 8.37
C VAL A 70 10.42 -0.61 7.91
N TYR A 71 11.02 -1.76 7.61
CA TYR A 71 10.30 -2.99 7.36
C TYR A 71 10.15 -3.80 8.66
N ILE A 72 8.92 -4.12 9.04
CA ILE A 72 8.58 -4.91 10.23
C ILE A 72 8.10 -6.29 9.79
N GLY A 73 8.99 -7.27 9.84
CA GLY A 73 8.72 -8.66 9.43
C GLY A 73 8.05 -9.54 10.51
N VAL A 74 7.61 -8.94 11.62
CA VAL A 74 6.97 -9.63 12.74
C VAL A 74 5.76 -8.85 13.23
N TYR A 75 4.72 -9.54 13.65
CA TYR A 75 3.61 -8.89 14.31
C TYR A 75 4.07 -8.27 15.65
N HIS A 76 4.08 -6.93 15.73
CA HIS A 76 4.40 -6.22 16.95
C HIS A 76 3.78 -4.80 16.96
N PRO A 77 2.59 -4.61 17.57
CA PRO A 77 1.87 -3.33 17.50
C PRO A 77 2.68 -2.19 18.13
N TYR A 78 3.50 -2.48 19.14
CA TYR A 78 4.42 -1.51 19.72
C TYR A 78 5.49 -1.01 18.72
N LEU A 79 5.98 -1.85 17.79
CA LEU A 79 7.00 -1.40 16.82
C LEU A 79 6.37 -0.45 15.80
N LEU A 80 5.17 -0.78 15.31
CA LEU A 80 4.38 0.10 14.45
C LEU A 80 4.20 1.47 15.09
N MET A 81 3.79 1.51 16.36
CA MET A 81 3.65 2.77 17.11
C MET A 81 4.98 3.49 17.33
N LEU A 82 6.04 2.77 17.69
CA LEU A 82 7.37 3.33 17.95
C LEU A 82 7.90 4.06 16.71
N PHE A 83 7.90 3.40 15.55
CA PHE A 83 8.43 3.95 14.32
C PHE A 83 7.52 5.04 13.73
N THR A 84 6.19 4.87 13.81
CA THR A 84 5.28 5.96 13.41
C THR A 84 5.45 7.19 14.30
N ASN A 85 5.56 7.05 15.62
CA ASN A 85 5.81 8.17 16.53
C ASN A 85 7.18 8.83 16.33
N ALA A 86 8.17 8.06 15.87
CA ALA A 86 9.47 8.56 15.45
C ALA A 86 9.48 9.16 14.03
N LYS A 87 8.31 9.30 13.40
CA LYS A 87 8.12 9.84 12.04
C LYS A 87 8.89 9.07 10.96
N LYS A 88 9.02 7.75 11.14
CA LYS A 88 9.58 6.85 10.13
C LYS A 88 8.47 6.24 9.30
N ASN A 89 8.66 6.11 7.99
CA ASN A 89 7.76 5.32 7.15
C ASN A 89 7.82 3.85 7.57
N VAL A 90 6.68 3.15 7.56
CA VAL A 90 6.61 1.77 8.03
C VAL A 90 5.94 0.89 6.99
N LEU A 91 6.66 -0.16 6.57
CA LEU A 91 6.12 -1.29 5.83
C LEU A 91 6.02 -2.47 6.81
N CYS A 92 4.83 -3.02 7.03
CA CYS A 92 4.63 -4.09 8.00
C CYS A 92 4.04 -5.33 7.32
N GLU A 93 4.54 -6.50 7.71
CA GLU A 93 3.95 -7.77 7.33
C GLU A 93 2.54 -7.96 7.90
N LYS A 94 1.76 -8.78 7.20
CA LYS A 94 0.40 -9.11 7.64
C LYS A 94 0.40 -10.11 8.80
N PRO A 95 -0.62 -10.06 9.69
CA PRO A 95 -1.67 -9.05 9.78
C PRO A 95 -1.15 -7.75 10.43
N LEU A 96 -1.70 -6.59 10.00
CA LEU A 96 -1.33 -5.27 10.55
C LEU A 96 -1.61 -5.16 12.06
N ALA A 97 -2.73 -5.74 12.51
CA ALA A 97 -3.14 -5.78 13.91
C ALA A 97 -3.98 -7.03 14.20
N MET A 98 -4.09 -7.44 15.46
CA MET A 98 -4.90 -8.59 15.85
C MET A 98 -6.38 -8.26 15.98
N ASN A 99 -6.72 -6.97 16.13
CA ASN A 99 -8.11 -6.52 16.22
C ASN A 99 -8.29 -5.10 15.65
N THR A 100 -9.55 -4.74 15.41
CA THR A 100 -9.94 -3.45 14.83
C THR A 100 -9.57 -2.24 15.71
N LYS A 101 -9.47 -2.42 17.03
CA LYS A 101 -9.10 -1.33 17.95
C LYS A 101 -7.64 -0.94 17.74
N GLU A 102 -6.74 -1.91 17.69
CA GLU A 102 -5.32 -1.71 17.42
C GLU A 102 -5.08 -1.10 16.03
N VAL A 103 -5.80 -1.56 14.99
CA VAL A 103 -5.73 -0.92 13.65
C VAL A 103 -6.05 0.57 13.75
N LYS A 104 -7.12 0.94 14.45
CA LYS A 104 -7.53 2.35 14.60
C LYS A 104 -6.46 3.18 15.32
N GLU A 105 -5.83 2.63 16.35
CA GLU A 105 -4.75 3.29 17.10
C GLU A 105 -3.52 3.52 16.22
N ILE A 106 -3.10 2.49 15.46
CA ILE A 106 -1.96 2.56 14.53
C ILE A 106 -2.22 3.59 13.43
N LEU A 107 -3.39 3.55 12.79
CA LEU A 107 -3.75 4.52 11.73
C LEU A 107 -3.85 5.95 12.26
N SER A 108 -4.35 6.12 13.49
CA SER A 108 -4.41 7.44 14.14
C SER A 108 -3.00 7.97 14.46
N SER A 109 -2.08 7.09 14.89
CA SER A 109 -0.67 7.41 15.09
C SER A 109 0.00 7.83 13.78
N ALA A 110 -0.15 7.01 12.73
CA ALA A 110 0.41 7.28 11.41
C ALA A 110 -0.07 8.63 10.86
N LYS A 111 -1.38 8.92 10.97
CA LYS A 111 -1.97 10.20 10.55
C LYS A 111 -1.45 11.40 11.35
N ARG A 112 -1.27 11.27 12.67
CA ARG A 112 -0.74 12.36 13.51
C ARG A 112 0.72 12.68 13.21
N ASN A 113 1.49 11.69 12.80
CA ASN A 113 2.92 11.80 12.60
C ASN A 113 3.35 11.92 11.13
N ASP A 114 2.37 12.05 10.21
CA ASP A 114 2.57 12.13 8.76
C ASP A 114 3.36 10.94 8.18
N VAL A 115 3.05 9.74 8.70
CA VAL A 115 3.69 8.48 8.31
C VAL A 115 2.79 7.69 7.37
N PHE A 116 3.36 7.21 6.27
CA PHE A 116 2.64 6.67 5.12
C PHE A 116 2.05 5.27 5.38
N LEU A 117 0.73 5.12 5.17
CA LEU A 117 0.03 3.83 5.04
C LEU A 117 -1.29 4.07 4.29
N MET A 118 -1.30 3.86 2.98
CA MET A 118 -2.46 4.14 2.13
C MET A 118 -2.75 2.99 1.19
N GLU A 119 -3.77 2.22 1.56
CA GLU A 119 -4.29 1.13 0.75
C GLU A 119 -5.78 1.40 0.47
N ILE A 120 -6.18 1.26 -0.78
CA ILE A 120 -7.60 1.21 -1.18
C ILE A 120 -7.94 -0.18 -1.71
N SER A 121 -9.22 -0.43 -1.93
CA SER A 121 -9.68 -1.65 -2.58
C SER A 121 -10.08 -1.37 -4.03
N VAL A 122 -9.54 -2.14 -4.98
CA VAL A 122 -9.95 -2.07 -6.38
C VAL A 122 -10.49 -3.42 -6.85
N GLY A 123 -11.73 -3.42 -7.36
CA GLY A 123 -12.40 -4.60 -7.90
C GLY A 123 -12.58 -4.56 -9.41
N VAL A 124 -13.14 -5.62 -9.97
CA VAL A 124 -13.56 -5.67 -11.38
C VAL A 124 -15.07 -5.61 -11.45
N MET A 125 -15.62 -4.81 -12.36
CA MET A 125 -17.02 -4.82 -12.77
C MET A 125 -17.15 -5.46 -14.15
N ARG A 126 -18.27 -6.13 -14.39
CA ARG A 126 -18.64 -6.68 -15.70
C ARG A 126 -20.11 -6.45 -16.01
N MET A 127 -20.43 -6.43 -17.30
CA MET A 127 -21.81 -6.43 -17.74
C MET A 127 -22.52 -7.73 -17.34
N LYS A 128 -23.64 -7.58 -16.63
CA LYS A 128 -24.52 -8.69 -16.25
C LYS A 128 -25.96 -8.22 -16.14
N ASP A 129 -26.86 -8.90 -16.85
CA ASP A 129 -28.30 -8.61 -16.88
C ASP A 129 -28.60 -7.16 -17.29
N GLY A 130 -27.80 -6.60 -18.22
CA GLY A 130 -27.94 -5.22 -18.71
C GLY A 130 -27.33 -4.14 -17.83
N PHE A 131 -26.65 -4.50 -16.74
CA PHE A 131 -26.02 -3.54 -15.83
C PHE A 131 -24.56 -3.92 -15.52
N LEU A 132 -23.71 -2.92 -15.29
CA LEU A 132 -22.40 -3.15 -14.70
C LEU A 132 -22.55 -3.61 -13.26
N ARG A 133 -21.98 -4.77 -12.93
CA ARG A 133 -22.02 -5.34 -11.57
C ARG A 133 -20.62 -5.74 -11.10
N PRO A 134 -20.29 -5.50 -9.81
CA PRO A 134 -19.05 -6.00 -9.22
C PRO A 134 -18.92 -7.52 -9.30
N VAL A 135 -17.79 -8.00 -9.79
CA VAL A 135 -17.44 -9.43 -9.81
C VAL A 135 -16.96 -9.83 -8.42
N ARG A 136 -17.62 -10.81 -7.80
CA ARG A 136 -17.25 -11.29 -6.46
C ARG A 136 -15.83 -11.86 -6.46
N GLY A 137 -15.12 -11.65 -5.35
CA GLY A 137 -13.74 -12.16 -5.17
C GLY A 137 -12.65 -11.34 -5.89
N THR A 138 -13.00 -10.32 -6.66
CA THR A 138 -12.02 -9.51 -7.40
C THR A 138 -11.54 -8.26 -6.65
N LEU A 139 -12.08 -7.98 -5.47
CA LEU A 139 -11.72 -6.80 -4.69
C LEU A 139 -10.33 -7.01 -4.07
N LEU A 140 -9.33 -6.29 -4.57
CA LEU A 140 -7.94 -6.43 -4.16
C LEU A 140 -7.40 -5.17 -3.48
N PRO A 141 -6.52 -5.33 -2.48
CA PRO A 141 -5.79 -4.22 -1.90
C PRO A 141 -4.81 -3.62 -2.92
N LEU A 142 -4.81 -2.29 -3.00
CA LEU A 142 -3.92 -1.51 -3.85
C LEU A 142 -3.31 -0.37 -3.02
N ASP A 143 -1.98 -0.38 -2.93
CA ASP A 143 -1.22 0.74 -2.36
C ASP A 143 -1.32 1.94 -3.30
N VAL A 144 -1.58 3.11 -2.73
CA VAL A 144 -1.83 4.33 -3.51
C VAL A 144 -1.11 5.54 -2.95
N GLU A 145 -0.68 6.42 -3.85
CA GLU A 145 -0.19 7.74 -3.49
C GLU A 145 -1.35 8.77 -3.45
N PRO A 146 -1.36 9.72 -2.50
CA PRO A 146 -2.39 10.75 -2.40
C PRO A 146 -2.59 11.57 -3.69
N GLN A 147 -1.50 11.86 -4.38
CA GLN A 147 -1.45 12.68 -5.58
C GLN A 147 -1.81 11.92 -6.86
N TRP A 148 -1.97 10.58 -6.80
CA TRP A 148 -2.28 9.81 -8.00
C TRP A 148 -3.57 10.30 -8.65
N SER A 149 -3.44 10.57 -9.94
CA SER A 149 -4.51 10.82 -10.88
C SER A 149 -5.31 9.55 -11.18
N CYS A 150 -6.44 9.69 -11.89
CA CYS A 150 -7.21 8.55 -12.37
C CYS A 150 -6.38 7.64 -13.29
N GLN A 151 -5.47 8.19 -14.09
CA GLN A 151 -4.62 7.42 -15.02
C GLN A 151 -3.60 6.55 -14.30
N GLU A 152 -2.86 7.11 -13.33
CA GLU A 152 -1.88 6.36 -12.54
C GLU A 152 -2.56 5.26 -11.73
N LEU A 153 -3.72 5.58 -11.13
CA LEU A 153 -4.50 4.64 -10.36
C LEU A 153 -5.04 3.49 -11.21
N LEU A 154 -5.55 3.79 -12.42
CA LEU A 154 -6.01 2.81 -13.38
C LEU A 154 -4.88 1.88 -13.83
N ALA A 155 -3.71 2.43 -14.16
CA ALA A 155 -2.55 1.64 -14.58
C ALA A 155 -2.10 0.67 -13.47
N ALA A 156 -2.04 1.15 -12.22
CA ALA A 156 -1.70 0.33 -11.06
C ALA A 156 -2.76 -0.75 -10.78
N ALA A 157 -4.04 -0.42 -10.91
CA ALA A 157 -5.15 -1.35 -10.76
C ALA A 157 -5.12 -2.47 -11.80
N ILE A 158 -4.93 -2.14 -13.09
CA ILE A 158 -4.83 -3.13 -14.17
C ILE A 158 -3.65 -4.06 -13.90
N LYS A 159 -2.47 -3.51 -13.56
CA LYS A 159 -1.27 -4.30 -13.24
C LYS A 159 -1.54 -5.28 -12.09
N LYS A 160 -2.18 -4.81 -11.00
CA LYS A 160 -2.52 -5.63 -9.83
C LYS A 160 -3.52 -6.73 -10.19
N GLN A 161 -4.57 -6.39 -10.94
CA GLN A 161 -5.60 -7.34 -11.35
C GLN A 161 -5.04 -8.40 -12.29
N LYS A 162 -4.23 -8.04 -13.29
CA LYS A 162 -3.56 -9.01 -14.19
C LYS A 162 -2.64 -9.96 -13.42
N ALA A 163 -1.93 -9.47 -12.40
CA ALA A 163 -1.03 -10.29 -11.60
C ALA A 163 -1.75 -11.30 -10.71
N PHE A 164 -2.97 -10.99 -10.24
CA PHE A 164 -3.68 -11.80 -9.25
C PHE A 164 -4.83 -12.62 -9.85
N ASN A 165 -5.65 -11.99 -10.68
CA ASN A 165 -6.79 -12.59 -11.34
C ASN A 165 -6.42 -12.78 -12.82
N GLN A 166 -6.07 -14.01 -13.22
CA GLN A 166 -5.90 -14.42 -14.63
C GLN A 166 -7.19 -14.25 -15.48
N VAL A 167 -8.19 -13.54 -14.97
CA VAL A 167 -9.52 -13.32 -15.55
C VAL A 167 -9.67 -11.89 -16.08
N LEU A 168 -8.65 -11.01 -16.00
CA LEU A 168 -8.79 -9.68 -16.60
C LEU A 168 -8.77 -9.83 -18.12
N GLU A 169 -9.86 -9.44 -18.78
CA GLU A 169 -10.00 -9.48 -20.23
C GLU A 169 -8.99 -8.51 -20.87
N ASP A 170 -8.47 -8.87 -22.04
CA ASP A 170 -7.56 -7.97 -22.77
C ASP A 170 -8.35 -6.82 -23.41
N GLY A 171 -7.79 -5.62 -23.34
CA GLY A 171 -8.42 -4.41 -23.87
C GLY A 171 -8.16 -3.18 -23.02
N ALA A 172 -8.64 -2.03 -23.51
CA ALA A 172 -8.65 -0.80 -22.75
C ALA A 172 -9.67 -0.90 -21.60
N HIS A 173 -9.31 -0.34 -20.45
CA HIS A 173 -10.16 -0.33 -19.26
C HIS A 173 -10.45 1.10 -18.82
N VAL A 174 -11.52 1.26 -18.07
CA VAL A 174 -11.88 2.51 -17.40
C VAL A 174 -11.95 2.30 -15.90
N LEU A 175 -11.72 3.38 -15.15
CA LEU A 175 -11.82 3.38 -13.69
C LEU A 175 -13.19 3.91 -13.29
N LEU A 176 -13.86 3.23 -12.37
CA LEU A 176 -15.25 3.46 -11.99
C LEU A 176 -15.44 3.65 -10.48
N TYR A 177 -16.40 4.50 -10.13
CA TYR A 177 -16.98 4.59 -8.79
C TYR A 177 -17.91 3.39 -8.50
N PRO A 178 -18.32 3.16 -7.24
CA PRO A 178 -19.23 2.08 -6.87
C PRO A 178 -20.61 2.10 -7.55
N ASP A 179 -21.04 3.26 -8.02
CA ASP A 179 -22.28 3.46 -8.78
C ASP A 179 -22.12 3.24 -10.29
N ALA A 180 -20.96 2.72 -10.72
CA ALA A 180 -20.58 2.46 -12.10
C ALA A 180 -20.39 3.71 -12.98
N THR A 181 -20.26 4.90 -12.38
CA THR A 181 -19.87 6.11 -13.11
C THR A 181 -18.35 6.20 -13.30
N GLU A 182 -17.90 6.77 -14.41
CA GLU A 182 -16.48 6.92 -14.73
C GLU A 182 -15.78 7.93 -13.80
N ILE A 183 -14.56 7.59 -13.38
CA ILE A 183 -13.71 8.46 -12.58
C ILE A 183 -12.91 9.39 -13.48
N THR A 184 -13.43 10.61 -13.64
CA THR A 184 -12.71 11.74 -14.24
C THR A 184 -12.52 12.86 -13.21
N ASN A 185 -13.63 13.27 -12.59
CA ASN A 185 -13.69 14.29 -11.55
C ASN A 185 -14.24 13.72 -10.23
N ILE A 186 -14.08 14.49 -9.16
CA ILE A 186 -14.74 14.20 -7.88
C ILE A 186 -16.27 14.29 -8.06
N PRO A 187 -17.06 13.32 -7.57
CA PRO A 187 -18.50 13.27 -7.85
C PRO A 187 -19.21 14.56 -7.43
N GLY A 188 -20.02 15.12 -8.34
CA GLY A 188 -20.77 16.36 -8.10
C GLY A 188 -19.94 17.64 -8.19
N THR A 189 -18.70 17.59 -8.72
CA THR A 189 -17.83 18.77 -8.89
C THR A 189 -17.04 18.69 -10.20
N ASP A 190 -16.46 19.83 -10.62
CA ASP A 190 -15.52 19.91 -11.73
C ASP A 190 -14.05 19.72 -11.31
N ILE A 191 -13.81 19.29 -10.06
CA ILE A 191 -12.46 19.11 -9.52
C ILE A 191 -11.90 17.79 -10.08
N PRO A 192 -10.72 17.81 -10.75
CA PRO A 192 -10.09 16.58 -11.23
C PRO A 192 -9.85 15.57 -10.12
N PHE A 193 -10.02 14.29 -10.44
CA PHE A 193 -9.80 13.23 -9.46
C PHE A 193 -8.33 13.15 -9.03
N THR A 194 -8.13 13.17 -7.72
CA THR A 194 -6.96 12.55 -7.08
C THR A 194 -7.42 11.71 -5.90
N VAL A 195 -6.63 10.71 -5.55
CA VAL A 195 -6.87 9.84 -4.39
C VAL A 195 -7.11 10.66 -3.10
N GLN A 196 -6.36 11.74 -2.91
CA GLN A 196 -6.52 12.64 -1.77
C GLN A 196 -7.82 13.45 -1.83
N MET A 197 -8.16 14.02 -2.99
CA MET A 197 -9.38 14.83 -3.13
C MET A 197 -10.64 13.97 -2.98
N TYR A 198 -10.64 12.77 -3.53
CA TYR A 198 -11.78 11.86 -3.39
C TYR A 198 -11.99 11.41 -1.95
N LYS A 199 -10.92 11.17 -1.20
CA LYS A 199 -11.02 10.91 0.24
C LYS A 199 -11.66 12.08 1.00
N LYS A 200 -11.26 13.32 0.69
CA LYS A 200 -11.84 14.52 1.32
C LYS A 200 -13.34 14.62 1.01
N ALA A 201 -13.73 14.42 -0.25
CA ALA A 201 -15.12 14.46 -0.70
C ALA A 201 -15.98 13.33 -0.11
N SER A 202 -15.40 12.16 0.14
CA SER A 202 -16.06 10.99 0.73
C SER A 202 -16.38 11.13 2.23
N GLY A 203 -16.31 12.34 2.80
CA GLY A 203 -16.53 12.61 4.22
C GLY A 203 -15.38 12.15 5.12
N GLY A 204 -14.16 12.02 4.57
CA GLY A 204 -12.98 11.63 5.34
C GLY A 204 -12.91 10.16 5.74
N LYS A 205 -13.65 9.29 5.04
CA LYS A 205 -13.56 7.83 5.22
C LYS A 205 -12.10 7.35 5.15
N PRO A 206 -11.71 6.32 5.93
CA PRO A 206 -10.40 5.69 5.80
C PRO A 206 -10.15 5.18 4.38
N TYR A 207 -8.89 5.20 3.91
CA TYR A 207 -8.54 4.71 2.57
C TYR A 207 -8.97 3.25 2.35
N GLN A 208 -8.89 2.41 3.39
CA GLN A 208 -9.29 1.00 3.33
C GLN A 208 -10.80 0.80 3.09
N GLN A 209 -11.62 1.85 3.24
CA GLN A 209 -13.04 1.83 2.93
C GLN A 209 -13.36 2.39 1.54
N ILE A 210 -12.37 2.95 0.84
CA ILE A 210 -12.51 3.37 -0.54
C ILE A 210 -12.49 2.12 -1.42
N LYS A 211 -13.59 1.92 -2.13
CA LYS A 211 -13.75 0.86 -3.13
C LYS A 211 -13.93 1.52 -4.48
N LEU A 212 -13.04 1.20 -5.40
CA LEU A 212 -13.13 1.60 -6.80
C LEU A 212 -13.15 0.34 -7.66
N TYR A 213 -13.52 0.49 -8.92
CA TYR A 213 -13.68 -0.64 -9.83
C TYR A 213 -13.04 -0.35 -11.18
N ILE A 214 -12.66 -1.39 -11.91
CA ILE A 214 -12.30 -1.30 -13.32
C ILE A 214 -13.23 -2.18 -14.14
N CYS A 215 -13.54 -1.77 -15.36
CA CYS A 215 -14.17 -2.62 -16.37
C CYS A 215 -13.55 -2.33 -17.75
N THR A 216 -13.86 -3.16 -18.74
CA THR A 216 -13.46 -2.90 -20.12
C THR A 216 -14.23 -1.71 -20.68
N VAL A 217 -13.63 -0.99 -21.64
CA VAL A 217 -14.31 0.12 -22.35
C VAL A 217 -15.57 -0.39 -23.05
N GLU A 218 -15.53 -1.60 -23.61
CA GLU A 218 -16.69 -2.24 -24.25
C GLU A 218 -17.87 -2.41 -23.28
N ASP A 219 -17.61 -2.96 -22.09
CA ASP A 219 -18.63 -3.12 -21.05
C ASP A 219 -19.17 -1.77 -20.59
N PHE A 220 -18.30 -0.76 -20.49
CA PHE A 220 -18.70 0.60 -20.09
C PHE A 220 -19.62 1.25 -21.14
N GLU A 221 -19.23 1.26 -22.40
CA GLU A 221 -20.05 1.80 -23.49
C GLU A 221 -21.39 1.09 -23.64
N ASN A 222 -21.41 -0.23 -23.44
CA ASN A 222 -22.66 -1.01 -23.47
C ASN A 222 -23.58 -0.64 -22.32
N SER A 223 -23.04 -0.31 -21.14
CA SER A 223 -23.84 0.15 -20.00
C SER A 223 -24.50 1.51 -20.26
N CYS A 224 -23.83 2.41 -20.99
CA CYS A 224 -24.37 3.73 -21.33
C CYS A 224 -25.51 3.65 -22.37
N LYS A 225 -25.51 2.63 -23.23
CA LYS A 225 -26.56 2.41 -24.25
C LYS A 225 -27.86 1.82 -23.69
N CYS A 226 -27.86 1.36 -22.44
CA CYS A 226 -29.03 0.80 -21.77
C CYS A 226 -29.95 1.86 -21.12
N PHE A 227 -29.62 3.16 -21.26
CA PHE A 227 -30.40 4.30 -20.77
C PHE A 227 -31.01 5.12 -21.90
#